data_AF-A0A392QW87-F1
#
_entry.id   AF-A0A392QW87-F1
#
_cell.length_a   1.000
_cell.length_b   1.000
_cell.length_c   1.000
_cell.angle_alpha   90.00
_cell.angle_beta   90.00
_cell.angle_gamma   90.00
#
_symmetry.space_group_name_H-M   'P 1'
#
loop_
_entity.id
_entity.type
_entity.pdbx_description
1 polymer ?
#
loop_
_entity_poly.entity_id
_entity_poly.type
_entity_poly.pdbx_seq_one_letter_code
_entity_poly.pdbx_strand_id
1 'polypeptide(L)'
;PQTGVSRFPIDMSSSAAVISTTVASAKSDFHPALAVTNIKNSIPFVLEIEKDHYSMWAELFEVHARAHKVIDHIIPQPGKEKPAPTDASFEMWTILDSTVLQWIYSTISFDLLTTIMEKGSTAMAAWK
;
A
#
# COMPACT_ATOMS: atom_id res chain seq x y z
N PRO A 1 -73.56 -10.49 26.35
CA PRO A 1 -72.79 -11.68 25.91
C PRO A 1 -71.40 -11.25 25.41
N GLN A 2 -70.38 -11.47 26.24
CA GLN A 2 -68.98 -11.44 25.83
C GLN A 2 -68.64 -12.72 25.07
N THR A 3 -67.81 -12.63 24.03
CA THR A 3 -66.78 -13.63 23.67
C THR A 3 -65.88 -13.09 22.54
N GLY A 4 -64.56 -13.33 22.63
CA GLY A 4 -63.68 -13.42 21.45
C GLY A 4 -62.38 -12.61 21.50
N VAL A 5 -61.36 -13.10 22.21
CA VAL A 5 -59.97 -12.64 22.13
C VAL A 5 -59.18 -13.49 21.14
N SER A 6 -58.38 -12.85 20.28
CA SER A 6 -57.03 -13.21 19.81
C SER A 6 -56.86 -13.05 18.30
N ARG A 7 -55.93 -12.18 17.88
CA ARG A 7 -54.61 -12.55 17.31
C ARG A 7 -53.86 -11.28 16.85
N PHE A 8 -52.66 -11.04 17.38
CA PHE A 8 -51.72 -10.04 16.86
C PHE A 8 -51.14 -10.48 15.50
N PRO A 9 -50.59 -9.56 14.70
CA PRO A 9 -49.12 -9.46 14.72
C PRO A 9 -48.56 -8.03 14.74
N ILE A 10 -47.33 -7.98 15.24
CA ILE A 10 -46.35 -6.89 15.18
C ILE A 10 -45.80 -6.83 13.74
N ASP A 11 -45.69 -5.64 13.15
CA ASP A 11 -44.70 -5.37 12.08
C ASP A 11 -44.38 -3.87 12.09
N MET A 12 -43.38 -3.47 12.86
CA MET A 12 -42.02 -3.12 12.41
C MET A 12 -42.00 -2.00 11.37
N SER A 13 -41.68 -0.80 11.88
CA SER A 13 -41.21 0.36 11.13
C SER A 13 -40.14 -0.04 10.12
N SER A 14 -40.49 -0.09 8.83
CA SER A 14 -39.51 -0.21 7.76
C SER A 14 -39.21 1.18 7.20
N SER A 15 -38.16 1.81 7.74
CA SER A 15 -37.53 2.97 7.12
C SER A 15 -37.01 2.56 5.76
N ALA A 16 -37.61 3.11 4.69
CA ALA A 16 -37.05 3.02 3.35
C ALA A 16 -35.74 3.84 3.31
N ALA A 17 -34.62 3.18 3.59
CA ALA A 17 -33.31 3.73 3.31
C ALA A 17 -33.18 3.87 1.79
N VAL A 18 -33.05 5.11 1.35
CA VAL A 18 -32.64 5.47 -0.01
C VAL A 18 -31.33 4.77 -0.33
N ILE A 19 -31.39 3.70 -1.14
CA ILE A 19 -30.18 3.10 -1.72
C ILE A 19 -29.75 4.03 -2.85
N SER A 20 -29.11 5.12 -2.47
CA SER A 20 -28.38 5.97 -3.40
C SER A 20 -27.13 5.20 -3.80
N THR A 21 -27.27 4.29 -4.77
CA THR A 21 -26.15 3.66 -5.45
C THR A 21 -25.42 4.74 -6.24
N THR A 22 -24.55 5.46 -5.55
CA THR A 22 -23.54 6.29 -6.20
C THR A 22 -22.57 5.32 -6.84
N VAL A 23 -22.69 5.17 -8.15
CA VAL A 23 -21.63 4.66 -9.01
C VAL A 23 -20.41 5.51 -8.69
N ALA A 24 -19.47 4.97 -7.93
CA ALA A 24 -18.25 5.68 -7.57
C ALA A 24 -17.51 5.98 -8.87
N SER A 25 -17.52 7.26 -9.25
CA SER A 25 -16.71 7.80 -10.33
C SER A 25 -15.27 7.37 -10.11
N ALA A 26 -14.73 6.50 -10.96
CA ALA A 26 -13.32 6.15 -10.99
C ALA A 26 -12.50 7.39 -11.41
N LYS A 27 -12.32 8.32 -10.48
CA LYS A 27 -11.15 9.19 -10.51
C LYS A 27 -9.99 8.29 -10.13
N SER A 28 -9.14 7.98 -11.11
CA SER A 28 -7.83 7.42 -10.81
C SER A 28 -7.04 8.49 -10.04
N ASP A 29 -7.17 8.47 -8.72
CA ASP A 29 -6.42 9.37 -7.87
C ASP A 29 -4.93 9.07 -8.08
N PHE A 30 -4.20 10.09 -8.54
CA PHE A 30 -2.77 9.99 -8.81
C PHE A 30 -2.03 9.68 -7.51
N HIS A 31 -1.30 8.57 -7.48
CA HIS A 31 -0.61 8.14 -6.27
C HIS A 31 0.67 8.97 -6.05
N PRO A 32 0.92 9.54 -4.85
CA PRO A 32 2.05 10.45 -4.60
C PRO A 32 3.42 9.84 -4.89
N ALA A 33 3.59 8.53 -4.70
CA ALA A 33 4.82 7.82 -5.06
C ALA A 33 5.20 7.99 -6.55
N LEU A 34 4.21 8.14 -7.44
CA LEU A 34 4.45 8.27 -8.88
C LEU A 34 4.94 9.67 -9.28
N ALA A 35 4.89 10.65 -8.38
CA ALA A 35 5.50 11.97 -8.60
C ALA A 35 7.00 12.00 -8.30
N VAL A 36 7.54 10.97 -7.63
CA VAL A 36 8.96 10.93 -7.26
C VAL A 36 9.80 10.50 -8.45
N THR A 37 10.35 11.48 -9.16
CA THR A 37 11.25 11.24 -10.30
C THR A 37 12.68 10.93 -9.87
N ASN A 38 13.11 11.38 -8.68
CA ASN A 38 14.44 11.15 -8.15
C ASN A 38 14.44 11.10 -6.61
N ILE A 39 14.58 9.90 -6.04
CA ILE A 39 14.62 9.68 -4.59
C ILE A 39 15.87 10.28 -3.92
N LYS A 40 16.95 10.52 -4.66
CA LYS A 40 18.22 11.04 -4.09
C LYS A 40 18.08 12.43 -3.48
N ASN A 41 17.01 13.16 -3.80
CA ASN A 41 16.67 14.42 -3.14
C ASN A 41 16.23 14.22 -1.68
N SER A 42 15.65 13.06 -1.34
CA SER A 42 15.24 12.69 0.01
C SER A 42 16.31 11.88 0.75
N ILE A 43 17.10 11.08 0.02
CA ILE A 43 18.14 10.21 0.57
C ILE A 43 19.45 10.54 -0.16
N PRO A 44 20.22 11.54 0.30
CA PRO A 44 21.33 12.12 -0.46
C PRO A 44 22.65 11.32 -0.36
N PHE A 45 22.61 10.09 0.14
CA PHE A 45 23.78 9.22 0.20
C PHE A 45 23.45 7.80 -0.22
N VAL A 46 24.50 7.08 -0.62
CA VAL A 46 24.44 5.71 -1.12
C VAL A 46 24.80 4.75 0.01
N LEU A 47 23.98 3.74 0.25
CA LEU A 47 24.30 2.67 1.19
C LEU A 47 25.42 1.78 0.59
N GLU A 48 26.44 1.51 1.38
CA GLU A 48 27.60 0.70 1.00
C GLU A 48 27.79 -0.44 1.99
N ILE A 49 28.32 -1.57 1.54
CA ILE A 49 28.47 -2.79 2.36
C ILE A 49 29.47 -2.62 3.52
N GLU A 50 30.48 -1.76 3.34
CA GLU A 50 31.57 -1.57 4.31
C GLU A 50 31.28 -0.47 5.34
N LYS A 51 30.21 0.31 5.14
CA LYS A 51 29.87 1.48 5.98
C LYS A 51 28.72 1.15 6.91
N ASP A 52 28.87 1.46 8.20
CA ASP A 52 27.82 1.32 9.22
C ASP A 52 26.77 2.45 9.13
N HIS A 53 26.18 2.64 7.95
CA HIS A 53 25.15 3.65 7.70
C HIS A 53 23.77 3.03 7.47
N TYR A 54 23.63 1.71 7.62
CA TYR A 54 22.37 1.01 7.39
C TYR A 54 21.23 1.61 8.23
N SER A 55 21.44 1.81 9.53
CA SER A 55 20.42 2.38 10.42
C SER A 55 19.94 3.76 9.98
N MET A 56 20.86 4.63 9.52
CA MET A 56 20.52 5.96 9.03
C MET A 56 19.80 5.90 7.68
N TRP A 57 20.29 5.05 6.77
CA TRP A 57 19.67 4.85 5.46
C TRP A 57 18.25 4.29 5.59
N ALA A 58 18.07 3.27 6.44
CA ALA A 58 16.79 2.63 6.68
C ALA A 58 15.78 3.61 7.28
N GLU A 59 16.18 4.40 8.29
CA GLU A 59 15.30 5.43 8.87
C GLU A 59 14.83 6.45 7.81
N LEU A 60 15.74 6.97 6.99
CA LEU A 60 15.38 7.91 5.92
C LEU A 60 14.47 7.26 4.86
N PHE A 61 14.74 6.00 4.49
CA PHE A 61 13.93 5.28 3.53
C PHE A 61 12.51 5.03 4.05
N GLU A 62 12.37 4.63 5.32
CA GLU A 62 11.06 4.45 5.94
C GLU A 62 10.28 5.78 6.03
N VAL A 63 10.95 6.88 6.40
CA VAL A 63 10.32 8.22 6.39
C VAL A 63 9.84 8.58 4.98
N HIS A 64 10.66 8.33 3.96
CA HIS A 64 10.29 8.55 2.56
C HIS A 64 9.09 7.70 2.13
N ALA A 65 9.09 6.41 2.45
CA ALA A 65 8.00 5.49 2.13
C ALA A 65 6.69 5.87 2.82
N ARG A 66 6.75 6.31 4.09
CA ARG A 66 5.58 6.82 4.83
C ARG A 66 5.02 8.10 4.19
N ALA A 67 5.88 9.05 3.84
CA ALA A 67 5.47 10.30 3.18
C ALA A 67 4.77 10.06 1.83
N HIS A 68 5.13 8.98 1.14
CA HIS A 68 4.56 8.60 -0.16
C HIS A 68 3.52 7.49 -0.09
N LYS A 69 3.05 7.11 1.10
CA LYS A 69 1.98 6.11 1.34
C LYS A 69 2.30 4.71 0.77
N VAL A 70 3.54 4.26 0.88
CA VAL A 70 3.99 2.94 0.37
C VAL A 70 4.79 2.12 1.38
N ILE A 71 4.69 2.46 2.68
CA ILE A 71 5.41 1.75 3.76
C ILE A 71 5.06 0.25 3.82
N ASP A 72 3.83 -0.09 3.43
CA ASP A 72 3.29 -1.45 3.34
C ASP A 72 3.99 -2.34 2.29
N HIS A 73 4.73 -1.73 1.35
CA HIS A 73 5.55 -2.47 0.39
C HIS A 73 6.89 -2.96 0.97
N ILE A 74 7.33 -2.46 2.13
CA ILE A 74 8.57 -2.89 2.79
C ILE A 74 8.35 -3.46 4.19
N ILE A 75 7.34 -2.98 4.91
CA ILE A 75 6.97 -3.45 6.25
C ILE A 75 5.51 -3.93 6.21
N PRO A 76 5.24 -5.23 6.40
CA PRO A 76 3.87 -5.75 6.43
C PRO A 76 2.99 -5.00 7.43
N GLN A 77 1.82 -4.56 6.97
CA GLN A 77 0.82 -3.92 7.82
C GLN A 77 -0.46 -4.75 7.82
N PRO A 78 -1.09 -4.98 8.99
CA PRO A 78 -2.35 -5.71 9.06
C PRO A 78 -3.43 -5.06 8.17
N GLY A 79 -4.02 -5.84 7.26
CA GLY A 79 -5.07 -5.38 6.36
C GLY A 79 -4.59 -4.57 5.15
N LYS A 80 -3.27 -4.54 4.90
CA LYS A 80 -2.64 -3.97 3.69
C LYS A 80 -1.72 -4.97 3.03
N GLU A 81 -2.16 -6.22 2.95
CA GLU A 81 -1.42 -7.26 2.25
C GLU A 81 -1.54 -7.09 0.73
N LYS A 82 -0.63 -7.75 0.00
CA LYS A 82 -0.69 -7.83 -1.45
C LYS A 82 -2.07 -8.35 -1.88
N PRO A 83 -2.82 -7.62 -2.71
CA PRO A 83 -4.14 -8.03 -3.18
C PRO A 83 -4.04 -9.24 -4.12
N ALA A 84 -5.16 -9.94 -4.31
CA ALA A 84 -5.27 -11.03 -5.27
C ALA A 84 -5.19 -10.50 -6.71
N PRO A 85 -4.71 -11.29 -7.69
CA PRO A 85 -4.64 -10.85 -9.09
C PRO A 85 -5.98 -10.43 -9.72
N THR A 86 -7.10 -10.84 -9.13
CA THR A 86 -8.46 -10.48 -9.57
C THR A 86 -8.95 -9.15 -9.00
N ASP A 87 -8.26 -8.59 -8.01
CA ASP A 87 -8.67 -7.36 -7.35
C ASP A 87 -8.30 -6.14 -8.19
N ALA A 88 -9.20 -5.15 -8.23
CA ALA A 88 -8.98 -3.91 -8.98
C ALA A 88 -7.75 -3.12 -8.51
N SER A 89 -7.26 -3.34 -7.29
CA SER A 89 -6.07 -2.69 -6.72
C SER A 89 -4.74 -3.39 -7.09
N PHE A 90 -4.79 -4.59 -7.68
CA PHE A 90 -3.59 -5.39 -7.95
C PHE A 90 -2.59 -4.72 -8.90
N GLU A 91 -3.10 -4.07 -9.94
CA GLU A 91 -2.27 -3.36 -10.91
C GLU A 91 -1.53 -2.20 -10.22
N MET A 92 -2.24 -1.35 -9.48
CA MET A 92 -1.63 -0.25 -8.74
C MET A 92 -0.63 -0.75 -7.70
N TRP A 93 -0.97 -1.81 -6.96
CA TRP A 93 -0.03 -2.43 -6.02
C TRP A 93 1.27 -2.84 -6.72
N THR A 94 1.18 -3.49 -7.88
CA THR A 94 2.37 -3.94 -8.63
C THR A 94 3.22 -2.78 -9.12
N ILE A 95 2.58 -1.68 -9.55
CA ILE A 95 3.27 -0.45 -9.95
C ILE A 95 4.00 0.18 -8.76
N LEU A 96 3.34 0.27 -7.59
CA LEU A 96 3.93 0.82 -6.38
C LEU A 96 5.07 -0.06 -5.85
N ASP A 97 4.92 -1.38 -5.88
CA ASP A 97 5.95 -2.32 -5.47
C ASP A 97 7.22 -2.15 -6.33
N SER A 98 7.05 -2.05 -7.65
CA SER A 98 8.14 -1.81 -8.59
C SER A 98 8.79 -0.44 -8.38
N THR A 99 7.98 0.58 -8.03
CA THR A 99 8.46 1.94 -7.73
C THR A 99 9.35 1.94 -6.49
N VAL A 100 8.90 1.29 -5.41
CA VAL A 100 9.68 1.20 -4.16
C VAL A 100 10.93 0.34 -4.36
N LEU A 101 10.85 -0.75 -5.12
CA LEU A 101 12.02 -1.56 -5.45
C LEU A 101 13.07 -0.75 -6.24
N GLN A 102 12.62 0.03 -7.22
CA GLN A 102 13.50 0.93 -7.97
C GLN A 102 14.16 1.98 -7.06
N TRP A 103 13.46 2.49 -6.05
CA TRP A 103 14.03 3.41 -5.06
C TRP A 103 15.11 2.77 -4.19
N ILE A 104 14.93 1.52 -3.75
CA ILE A 104 15.96 0.75 -3.03
C ILE A 104 17.20 0.67 -3.91
N TYR A 105 17.05 0.19 -5.16
CA TYR A 105 18.16 0.05 -6.10
C TYR A 105 18.86 1.36 -6.46
N SER A 106 18.17 2.50 -6.37
CA SER A 106 18.73 3.81 -6.68
C SER A 106 19.52 4.43 -5.53
N THR A 107 19.39 3.90 -4.31
CA THR A 107 20.01 4.46 -3.09
C THR A 107 21.04 3.52 -2.45
N ILE A 108 21.31 2.37 -3.07
CA ILE A 108 22.39 1.45 -2.69
C ILE A 108 23.54 1.48 -3.70
N SER A 109 24.71 1.06 -3.25
CA SER A 109 25.91 0.92 -4.08
C SER A 109 25.73 -0.17 -5.13
N PHE A 110 26.53 -0.12 -6.20
CA PHE A 110 26.51 -1.13 -7.24
C PHE A 110 26.81 -2.53 -6.69
N ASP A 111 27.77 -2.64 -5.77
CA ASP A 111 28.13 -3.93 -5.17
C ASP A 111 26.94 -4.53 -4.39
N LEU A 112 26.25 -3.74 -3.58
CA LEU A 112 25.01 -4.17 -2.92
C LEU A 112 23.91 -4.51 -3.92
N LEU A 113 23.75 -3.70 -4.98
CA LEU A 113 22.77 -3.96 -6.02
C LEU A 113 22.98 -5.34 -6.65
N THR A 114 24.21 -5.66 -7.05
CA THR A 114 24.53 -6.97 -7.64
C THR A 114 24.37 -8.13 -6.65
N THR A 115 24.39 -7.85 -5.35
CA THR A 115 24.19 -8.84 -4.29
C THR A 115 22.72 -9.17 -4.07
N ILE A 116 21.82 -8.17 -4.09
CA ILE A 116 20.40 -8.33 -3.74
C ILE A 116 19.45 -8.40 -4.94
N MET A 117 19.92 -8.06 -6.14
CA MET A 117 19.08 -8.02 -7.34
C MET A 117 18.67 -9.42 -7.79
N GLU A 118 17.37 -9.65 -7.89
CA GLU A 118 16.78 -10.90 -8.37
C GLU A 118 15.64 -10.62 -9.36
N LYS A 119 15.49 -11.48 -10.36
CA LYS A 119 14.42 -11.36 -11.37
C LYS A 119 13.06 -11.58 -10.72
N GLY A 120 12.19 -10.57 -10.83
CA GLY A 120 10.83 -10.64 -10.29
C GLY A 120 10.78 -10.51 -8.76
N SER A 121 11.84 -9.98 -8.15
CA SER A 121 11.85 -9.62 -6.72
C SER A 121 10.82 -8.54 -6.40
N THR A 122 10.52 -8.39 -5.11
CA THR A 122 9.62 -7.36 -4.59
C THR A 122 10.39 -6.38 -3.72
N ALA A 123 9.83 -5.19 -3.50
CA ALA A 123 10.39 -4.23 -2.55
C ALA A 123 10.61 -4.85 -1.17
N MET A 124 9.64 -5.62 -0.68
CA MET A 124 9.71 -6.30 0.61
C MET A 124 10.80 -7.38 0.66
N ALA A 125 11.05 -8.08 -0.43
CA ALA A 125 12.11 -9.09 -0.50
C ALA A 125 13.49 -8.43 -0.48
N ALA A 126 13.67 -7.33 -1.23
CA ALA A 126 14.92 -6.58 -1.25
C ALA A 126 15.20 -5.78 0.05
N TRP A 127 14.16 -5.48 0.83
CA TRP A 127 14.29 -4.77 2.12
C TRP A 127 14.80 -5.67 3.26
N LYS A 128 14.55 -6.97 3.17
CA LYS A 128 14.97 -7.97 4.17
C LYS A 128 16.44 -8.34 4.02
#